data_AF-A0A5C2HJ62-F1
#
_entry.id   AF-A0A5C2HJ62-F1
#
_cell.length_a   1.000
_cell.length_b   1.000
_cell.length_c   1.000
_cell.angle_alpha   90.00
_cell.angle_beta   90.00
_cell.angle_gamma   90.00
#
_symmetry.space_group_name_H-M   'P 1'
#
loop_
_entity.id
_entity.type
_entity.pdbx_description
1 polymer ?
#
loop_
_entity_poly.entity_id
_entity_poly.type
_entity_poly.pdbx_seq_one_letter_code
_entity_poly.pdbx_strand_id
1 'polypeptide(L)'
;MSSNEMDDIGFDPLAWMNQPESSPPPPPPAAAPVTTSATTVGELILDPRLDVASAALLKTQLTEQLAGANSITLNGAAVERVDGAALQLLLAFWLKAERLNIEVSWKEPSSALIHAAEQIGLSSRLAL
;
A
#
# COMPACT_ATOMS: atom_id res chain seq x y z
N MET A 1 -9.65 53.79 18.75
CA MET A 1 -9.33 52.37 18.99
C MET A 1 -10.57 51.72 19.56
N SER A 2 -11.28 50.96 18.73
CA SER A 2 -12.09 49.79 19.09
C SER A 2 -12.35 49.05 17.79
N SER A 3 -11.64 47.94 17.66
CA SER A 3 -11.62 47.03 16.52
C SER A 3 -12.81 46.06 16.54
N ASN A 4 -12.89 45.27 15.46
CA ASN A 4 -13.64 44.02 15.21
C ASN A 4 -15.07 44.18 14.71
N GLU A 5 -15.38 43.91 13.44
CA GLU A 5 -15.25 42.67 12.62
C GLU A 5 -16.71 42.29 12.28
N MET A 6 -17.16 42.68 11.10
CA MET A 6 -17.45 41.75 10.00
C MET A 6 -18.60 40.79 10.32
N ASP A 7 -19.80 41.35 10.11
CA ASP A 7 -20.92 40.72 9.43
C ASP A 7 -20.58 39.45 8.62
N ASP A 8 -21.52 38.51 8.70
CA ASP A 8 -21.92 37.63 7.60
C ASP A 8 -21.01 36.44 7.28
N ILE A 9 -20.96 35.47 8.19
CA ILE A 9 -20.91 34.06 7.77
C ILE A 9 -21.98 33.30 8.57
N GLY A 10 -23.24 33.51 8.18
CA GLY A 10 -24.33 32.61 8.51
C GLY A 10 -24.09 31.28 7.80
N PHE A 11 -23.32 30.40 8.42
CA PHE A 11 -23.12 29.04 7.94
C PHE A 11 -24.42 28.26 8.20
N ASP A 12 -25.27 28.12 7.19
CA ASP A 12 -26.50 27.33 7.25
C ASP A 12 -26.18 25.85 6.93
N PRO A 13 -26.12 24.96 7.94
CA PRO A 13 -25.67 23.59 7.77
C PRO A 13 -26.69 22.67 7.07
N LEU A 14 -27.80 23.21 6.54
CA LEU A 14 -28.82 22.46 5.79
C LEU A 14 -28.80 22.72 4.28
N ALA A 15 -28.01 23.69 3.79
CA ALA A 15 -27.87 23.95 2.35
C ALA A 15 -27.38 22.73 1.55
N TRP A 16 -26.65 21.81 2.19
CA TRP A 16 -26.12 20.62 1.55
C TRP A 16 -27.15 19.51 1.31
N MET A 17 -28.35 19.59 1.91
CA MET A 17 -29.34 18.52 1.85
C MET A 17 -30.39 18.68 0.73
N ASN A 18 -30.34 19.79 -0.02
CA ASN A 18 -31.27 20.10 -1.11
C ASN A 18 -30.59 20.37 -2.46
N GLN A 19 -29.37 19.86 -2.68
CA GLN A 19 -28.77 19.92 -4.01
C GLN A 19 -29.38 18.82 -4.91
N PRO A 20 -30.13 19.16 -5.98
CA PRO A 20 -30.44 18.17 -7.01
C PRO A 20 -29.11 17.73 -7.63
N GLU A 21 -28.92 16.43 -7.63
CA GLU A 21 -27.74 15.70 -8.09
C GLU A 21 -27.18 16.31 -9.39
N SER A 22 -25.97 16.89 -9.31
CA SER A 22 -25.22 17.26 -10.51
C SER A 22 -24.82 15.97 -11.22
N SER A 23 -25.64 15.58 -12.19
CA SER A 23 -25.45 14.41 -13.06
C SER A 23 -24.00 14.35 -13.57
N PRO A 24 -23.26 13.23 -13.40
CA PRO A 24 -21.97 13.08 -14.04
C PRO A 24 -22.18 13.09 -15.58
N PRO A 25 -21.25 13.67 -16.36
CA PRO A 25 -21.36 13.61 -17.81
C PRO A 25 -21.32 12.15 -18.29
N PRO A 26 -22.02 11.78 -19.37
CA PRO A 26 -21.88 10.46 -19.96
C PRO A 26 -20.43 10.25 -20.42
N PRO A 27 -19.87 9.03 -20.29
CA PRO A 27 -18.56 8.74 -20.87
C PRO A 27 -18.62 8.85 -22.39
N PRO A 28 -17.58 9.36 -23.07
CA PRO A 28 -17.51 9.33 -24.52
C PRO A 28 -17.50 7.88 -25.04
N PRO A 29 -18.18 7.58 -26.15
CA PRO A 29 -18.08 6.27 -26.80
C PRO A 29 -16.73 6.14 -27.51
N ALA A 30 -16.09 4.97 -27.35
CA ALA A 30 -15.01 4.46 -28.19
C ALA A 30 -13.65 5.20 -28.17
N ALA A 31 -12.79 4.78 -27.23
CA ALA A 31 -11.37 4.54 -27.50
C ALA A 31 -10.81 3.59 -26.44
N ALA A 32 -11.17 2.32 -26.51
CA ALA A 32 -10.32 1.29 -25.94
C ALA A 32 -9.12 1.13 -26.88
N PRO A 33 -7.88 1.47 -26.49
CA PRO A 33 -6.84 0.53 -26.80
C PRO A 33 -7.13 -0.68 -25.93
N VAL A 34 -7.52 -1.77 -26.57
CA VAL A 34 -7.13 -3.08 -26.09
C VAL A 34 -5.60 -3.03 -26.00
N THR A 35 -5.11 -2.64 -24.82
CA THR A 35 -3.71 -2.79 -24.48
C THR A 35 -3.68 -4.05 -23.66
N THR A 36 -3.17 -5.12 -24.26
CA THR A 36 -2.54 -6.22 -23.54
C THR A 36 -1.88 -5.64 -22.29
N SER A 37 -2.47 -5.91 -21.13
CA SER A 37 -1.86 -5.59 -19.85
C SER A 37 -0.59 -6.44 -19.78
N ALA A 38 0.55 -5.82 -20.06
CA ALA A 38 1.83 -6.41 -19.72
C ALA A 38 1.78 -6.60 -18.21
N THR A 39 1.61 -7.84 -17.74
CA THR A 39 1.70 -8.18 -16.33
C THR A 39 3.12 -7.83 -15.89
N THR A 40 3.30 -6.63 -15.33
CA THR A 40 4.58 -6.22 -14.76
C THR A 40 4.72 -6.96 -13.45
N VAL A 41 5.51 -8.03 -13.47
CA VAL A 41 5.92 -8.78 -12.27
C VAL A 41 7.14 -8.07 -11.69
N GLY A 42 6.97 -7.46 -10.52
CA GLY A 42 8.07 -6.88 -9.75
C GLY A 42 8.72 -7.94 -8.85
N GLU A 43 10.04 -8.07 -8.87
CA GLU A 43 10.77 -8.87 -7.88
C GLU A 43 11.52 -7.92 -6.94
N LEU A 44 11.29 -8.08 -5.63
CA LEU A 44 12.01 -7.33 -4.61
C LEU A 44 12.85 -8.28 -3.76
N ILE A 45 14.16 -8.12 -3.84
CA ILE A 45 15.12 -8.87 -3.03
C ILE A 45 15.24 -8.17 -1.69
N LEU A 46 14.93 -8.89 -0.62
CA LEU A 46 15.06 -8.38 0.73
C LEU A 46 16.50 -8.44 1.20
N ASP A 47 16.90 -7.39 1.91
CA ASP A 47 18.22 -7.27 2.51
C ASP A 47 18.40 -8.32 3.62
N PRO A 48 19.64 -8.83 3.84
CA PRO A 48 19.91 -9.78 4.92
C PRO A 48 19.53 -9.29 6.31
N ARG A 49 19.55 -7.97 6.51
CA ARG A 49 19.23 -7.34 7.79
C ARG A 49 18.10 -6.33 7.62
N LEU A 50 16.91 -6.76 8.03
CA LEU A 50 15.70 -5.95 8.02
C LEU A 50 15.46 -5.38 9.43
N ASP A 51 16.25 -4.38 9.81
CA ASP A 51 16.10 -3.69 11.10
C ASP A 51 15.50 -2.29 10.96
N VAL A 52 15.27 -1.62 12.09
CA VAL A 52 14.66 -0.29 12.16
C VAL A 52 15.38 0.77 11.32
N ALA A 53 16.71 0.68 11.18
CA ALA A 53 17.48 1.61 10.35
C ALA A 53 17.20 1.40 8.86
N SER A 54 17.06 0.15 8.43
CA SER A 54 16.75 -0.23 7.04
C SER A 54 15.26 -0.18 6.71
N ALA A 55 14.38 -0.12 7.73
CA ALA A 55 12.92 -0.16 7.56
C ALA A 55 12.38 1.01 6.73
N ALA A 56 12.96 2.21 6.88
CA ALA A 56 12.56 3.37 6.08
C ALA A 56 12.86 3.16 4.58
N LEU A 57 14.02 2.60 4.27
CA LEU A 57 14.42 2.29 2.90
C LEU A 57 13.54 1.16 2.33
N LEU A 58 13.32 0.10 3.11
CA LEU A 58 12.42 -0.99 2.75
C LEU A 58 11.01 -0.48 2.42
N LYS A 59 10.47 0.44 3.22
CA LYS A 59 9.16 1.05 2.98
C LYS A 59 9.09 1.75 1.63
N THR A 60 10.13 2.51 1.29
CA THR A 60 10.21 3.22 0.01
C THR A 60 10.19 2.22 -1.14
N GLN A 61 11.07 1.21 -1.10
CA GLN A 61 11.13 0.16 -2.12
C GLN A 61 9.77 -0.56 -2.30
N LEU A 62 9.15 -0.98 -1.19
CA LEU A 62 7.84 -1.62 -1.19
C LEU A 62 6.76 -0.71 -1.80
N THR A 63 6.79 0.59 -1.50
CA THR A 63 5.81 1.55 -2.03
C THR A 63 6.00 1.79 -3.53
N GLU A 64 7.25 1.82 -4.01
CA GLU A 64 7.57 1.93 -5.42
C GLU A 64 7.08 0.72 -6.21
N GLN A 65 7.28 -0.50 -5.67
CA GLN A 65 6.76 -1.72 -6.30
C GLN A 65 5.23 -1.70 -6.41
N LEU A 66 4.51 -1.23 -5.38
CA LEU A 66 3.04 -1.10 -5.42
C LEU A 66 2.54 -0.10 -6.46
N ALA A 67 3.35 0.88 -6.86
CA ALA A 67 2.92 1.92 -7.80
C ALA A 67 2.95 1.45 -9.26
N GLY A 68 3.70 0.39 -9.58
CA GLY A 68 3.96 -0.03 -10.97
C GLY A 68 3.77 -1.50 -11.28
N ALA A 69 3.61 -2.37 -10.28
CA ALA A 69 3.50 -3.83 -10.48
C ALA A 69 2.08 -4.34 -10.23
N ASN A 70 1.65 -5.32 -11.04
CA ASN A 70 0.40 -6.05 -10.85
C ASN A 70 0.59 -7.32 -9.99
N SER A 71 1.82 -7.85 -9.98
CA SER A 71 2.22 -8.96 -9.13
C SER A 71 3.62 -8.67 -8.58
N ILE A 72 3.84 -8.95 -7.30
CA ILE A 72 5.09 -8.66 -6.60
C ILE A 72 5.60 -9.95 -5.94
N THR A 73 6.83 -10.32 -6.27
CA THR A 73 7.54 -11.44 -5.64
C THR A 73 8.56 -10.91 -4.64
N LEU A 74 8.42 -11.27 -3.37
CA LEU A 74 9.37 -10.93 -2.32
C LEU A 74 10.39 -12.06 -2.17
N ASN A 75 11.65 -11.82 -2.50
CA ASN A 75 12.72 -12.78 -2.28
C ASN A 75 13.31 -12.61 -0.88
N GLY A 76 13.03 -13.58 0.00
CA GLY A 76 13.48 -13.60 1.39
C GLY A 76 14.76 -14.42 1.64
N ALA A 77 15.44 -14.92 0.61
CA ALA A 77 16.50 -15.92 0.75
C ALA A 77 17.70 -15.41 1.55
N ALA A 78 18.04 -14.12 1.37
CA ALA A 78 19.17 -13.50 2.06
C ALA A 78 18.85 -13.12 3.51
N VAL A 79 17.57 -13.11 3.92
CA VAL A 79 17.16 -12.55 5.22
C VAL A 79 17.70 -13.39 6.37
N GLU A 80 18.56 -12.82 7.19
CA GLU A 80 19.13 -13.48 8.38
C GLU A 80 18.54 -12.91 9.68
N ARG A 81 18.15 -11.63 9.67
CA ARG A 81 17.51 -10.98 10.81
C ARG A 81 16.41 -10.04 10.35
N VAL A 82 15.29 -10.09 11.06
CA VAL A 82 14.17 -9.16 10.88
C VAL A 82 13.72 -8.64 12.24
N ASP A 83 13.47 -7.35 12.32
CA ASP A 83 12.91 -6.71 13.51
C ASP A 83 11.38 -6.68 13.45
N GLY A 84 10.72 -6.52 14.59
CA GLY A 84 9.26 -6.38 14.67
C GLY A 84 8.73 -5.22 13.81
N ALA A 85 9.46 -4.10 13.74
CA ALA A 85 9.06 -2.98 12.90
C ALA A 85 9.08 -3.32 11.40
N ALA A 86 10.06 -4.12 10.96
CA ALA A 86 10.14 -4.58 9.57
C ALA A 86 9.02 -5.58 9.24
N LEU A 87 8.68 -6.49 10.16
CA LEU A 87 7.54 -7.40 9.98
C LEU A 87 6.20 -6.66 9.92
N GLN A 88 6.01 -5.65 10.77
CA GLN A 88 4.81 -4.81 10.73
C GLN A 88 4.69 -4.05 9.40
N LEU A 89 5.82 -3.61 8.85
CA LEU A 89 5.85 -2.97 7.55
C LEU A 89 5.50 -3.94 6.41
N LEU A 90 6.04 -5.17 6.46
CA LEU A 90 5.67 -6.23 5.51
C LEU A 90 4.17 -6.54 5.57
N LEU A 91 3.60 -6.62 6.78
CA LEU A 91 2.16 -6.81 6.96
C LEU A 91 1.36 -5.64 6.37
N ALA A 92 1.77 -4.41 6.65
CA ALA A 92 1.11 -3.21 6.11
C ALA A 92 1.18 -3.17 4.57
N PHE A 93 2.30 -3.61 4.00
CA PHE A 93 2.45 -3.79 2.56
C PHE A 93 1.50 -4.86 2.02
N TRP A 94 1.40 -6.02 2.68
CA TRP A 94 0.49 -7.10 2.28
C TRP A 94 -0.96 -6.61 2.23
N LEU A 95 -1.41 -5.98 3.31
CA LEU A 95 -2.76 -5.40 3.41
C LEU A 95 -3.01 -4.33 2.34
N LYS A 96 -1.99 -3.55 2.00
CA LYS A 96 -2.09 -2.53 0.94
C LYS A 96 -2.14 -3.17 -0.44
N ALA A 97 -1.36 -4.22 -0.70
CA ALA A 97 -1.38 -4.96 -1.94
C ALA A 97 -2.75 -5.63 -2.16
N GLU A 98 -3.32 -6.26 -1.13
CA GLU A 98 -4.67 -6.84 -1.18
C GLU A 98 -5.73 -5.79 -1.55
N ARG A 99 -5.67 -4.60 -0.94
CA ARG A 99 -6.58 -3.48 -1.26
C ARG A 99 -6.43 -2.97 -2.69
N LEU A 100 -5.23 -3.06 -3.25
CA LEU A 100 -4.93 -2.67 -4.62
C LEU A 100 -5.12 -3.82 -5.62
N ASN A 101 -5.56 -5.00 -5.15
CA ASN A 101 -5.69 -6.22 -5.93
C ASN A 101 -4.37 -6.64 -6.62
N ILE A 102 -3.25 -6.36 -5.95
CA ILE A 102 -1.90 -6.75 -6.39
C ILE A 102 -1.60 -8.13 -5.78
N GLU A 103 -1.21 -9.07 -6.63
CA GLU A 103 -0.80 -10.40 -6.17
C GLU A 103 0.58 -10.31 -5.50
N VAL A 104 0.73 -10.87 -4.31
CA VAL A 104 2.01 -10.91 -3.59
C VAL A 104 2.37 -12.35 -3.29
N SER A 105 3.60 -12.74 -3.64
CA SER A 105 4.13 -14.08 -3.41
C SER A 105 5.52 -14.03 -2.78
N TRP A 106 5.86 -15.04 -1.98
CA TRP A 106 7.22 -15.22 -1.47
C TRP A 106 8.04 -16.11 -2.39
N LYS A 107 9.32 -15.74 -2.53
CA LYS A 107 10.35 -16.57 -3.14
C LYS A 107 11.40 -16.86 -2.07
N GLU A 108 11.59 -18.13 -1.77
CA GLU A 108 12.61 -18.63 -0.84
C GLU A 108 12.63 -17.85 0.50
N PRO A 109 11.52 -17.80 1.26
CA PRO A 109 11.55 -17.16 2.56
C PRO A 109 12.53 -17.87 3.50
N SER A 110 13.44 -17.12 4.12
CA SER A 110 14.40 -17.71 5.04
C SER A 110 13.74 -18.21 6.34
N SER A 111 14.38 -19.17 7.00
CA SER A 111 13.93 -19.66 8.31
C SER A 111 13.88 -18.54 9.36
N ALA A 112 14.79 -17.57 9.29
CA ALA A 112 14.78 -16.41 10.19
C ALA A 112 13.53 -15.54 10.02
N LEU A 113 13.10 -15.31 8.77
CA LEU A 113 11.89 -14.57 8.45
C LEU A 113 10.64 -15.32 8.90
N ILE A 114 10.56 -16.63 8.60
CA ILE A 114 9.44 -17.49 8.99
C ILE A 114 9.31 -17.51 10.51
N HIS A 115 10.39 -17.84 11.24
CA HIS A 115 10.37 -17.89 12.70
C HIS A 115 9.97 -16.55 13.30
N ALA A 116 10.49 -15.44 12.79
CA ALA A 116 10.13 -14.13 13.31
C ALA A 116 8.64 -13.80 13.06
N ALA A 117 8.08 -14.19 11.92
CA ALA A 117 6.64 -14.05 11.66
C ALA A 117 5.80 -14.96 12.55
N GLU A 118 6.23 -16.20 12.83
CA GLU A 118 5.58 -17.12 13.76
C GLU A 118 5.54 -16.57 15.20
N GLN A 119 6.65 -15.98 15.68
CA GLN A 119 6.77 -15.43 17.04
C GLN A 119 5.69 -14.39 17.35
N ILE A 120 5.24 -13.64 16.33
CA ILE A 120 4.21 -12.60 16.46
C ILE A 120 2.87 -13.00 15.85
N GLY A 121 2.71 -14.27 15.44
CA GLY A 121 1.47 -14.81 14.88
C GLY A 121 1.08 -14.24 13.52
N LEU A 122 2.05 -13.77 12.73
CA LEU A 122 1.83 -13.16 11.41
C LEU A 122 2.17 -14.09 10.23
N SER A 123 2.73 -15.28 10.45
CA SER A 123 3.10 -16.21 9.38
C SER A 123 1.95 -16.47 8.40
N SER A 124 0.77 -16.83 8.90
CA SER A 124 -0.42 -17.05 8.07
C SER A 124 -0.90 -15.81 7.31
N ARG A 125 -0.70 -14.61 7.88
CA ARG A 125 -1.11 -13.33 7.25
C ARG A 125 -0.14 -12.89 6.17
N LEU A 126 1.13 -13.23 6.34
CA LEU A 126 2.19 -12.98 5.37
C LEU A 126 2.30 -14.13 4.36
N ALA A 127 1.46 -15.17 4.41
CA ALA A 127 1.60 -16.37 3.58
C ALA A 127 3.00 -17.02 3.67
N LEU A 128 3.53 -17.10 4.90
CA LEU A 128 4.79 -17.74 5.29
C LEU A 128 4.56 -19.04 6.07
#